data_AF-A0A0G4KYD9-F1
#
_entry.id   AF-A0A0G4KYD9-F1
#
_cell.length_a   1.000
_cell.length_b   1.000
_cell.length_c   1.000
_cell.angle_alpha   90.00
_cell.angle_beta   90.00
_cell.angle_gamma   90.00
#
_symmetry.space_group_name_H-M   'P 1'
#
loop_
_entity.id
_entity.type
_entity.pdbx_description
1 polymer ?
#
loop_
_entity_poly.entity_id
_entity_poly.type
_entity_poly.pdbx_seq_one_letter_code
_entity_poly.pdbx_strand_id
1 'polypeptide(L)'
;VRFISSSYGGTDPHQSAIQLILAVRPEWASDDSKIEFARFTDGITNTLLKAVNKKEGWTKEQVDAEAILLRAYGSGTAVLIDREREAQNHELLWKHGLAPELLARFNNGMLYRYIKGSVTSPDDLRKPDIYCAVAGRLAEWHAT
;
A
#
# COMPACT_ATOMS: atom_id res chain seq x y z
N VAL A 1 7.59 -12.74 -3.41
CA VAL A 1 7.22 -11.54 -4.21
C VAL A 1 8.44 -10.94 -4.96
N ARG A 2 8.25 -10.13 -6.00
CA ARG A 2 9.33 -9.44 -6.73
C ARG A 2 10.07 -8.41 -5.85
N PHE A 3 11.37 -8.25 -6.06
CA PHE A 3 12.20 -7.22 -5.42
C PHE A 3 12.73 -6.20 -6.43
N ILE A 4 12.73 -4.92 -6.07
CA ILE A 4 13.23 -3.79 -6.87
C ILE A 4 14.42 -3.18 -6.13
N SER A 5 15.61 -3.23 -6.75
CA SER A 5 16.84 -2.67 -6.20
C SER A 5 16.88 -1.13 -6.31
N SER A 6 15.90 -0.46 -5.73
CA SER A 6 15.77 1.00 -5.68
C SER A 6 15.22 1.43 -4.31
N SER A 7 15.36 2.69 -3.97
CA SER A 7 14.89 3.26 -2.70
C SER A 7 13.96 4.44 -2.98
N TYR A 8 12.95 4.63 -2.14
CA TYR A 8 12.14 5.85 -2.13
C TYR A 8 12.85 6.95 -1.34
N GLY A 9 12.90 8.17 -1.88
CA GLY A 9 13.51 9.34 -1.25
C GLY A 9 14.75 9.86 -1.98
N GLY A 10 15.62 10.59 -1.26
CA GLY A 10 16.82 11.22 -1.82
C GLY A 10 16.60 12.68 -2.23
N THR A 11 17.27 13.12 -3.29
CA THR A 11 17.20 14.50 -3.83
C THR A 11 15.86 14.82 -4.50
N ASP A 12 15.17 13.81 -5.03
CA ASP A 12 13.82 13.95 -5.61
C ASP A 12 12.91 12.75 -5.20
N PRO A 13 12.11 12.92 -4.13
CA PRO A 13 11.13 11.91 -3.69
C PRO A 13 10.04 11.62 -4.73
N HIS A 14 9.69 12.58 -5.58
CA HIS A 14 8.65 12.40 -6.59
C HIS A 14 9.14 11.53 -7.74
N GLN A 15 10.35 11.81 -8.25
CA GLN A 15 10.95 11.02 -9.30
C GLN A 15 11.21 9.57 -8.85
N SER A 16 11.71 9.36 -7.63
CA SER A 16 11.91 8.01 -7.09
C SER A 16 10.59 7.25 -6.91
N ALA A 17 9.49 7.92 -6.53
CA ALA A 17 8.17 7.31 -6.50
C ALA A 17 7.70 6.86 -7.89
N ILE A 18 7.85 7.71 -8.91
CA ILE A 18 7.50 7.37 -10.31
C ILE A 18 8.28 6.14 -10.77
N GLN A 19 9.60 6.10 -10.55
CA GLN A 19 10.41 4.95 -10.94
C GLN A 19 9.94 3.64 -10.30
N LEU A 20 9.61 3.67 -9.01
CA LEU A 20 9.09 2.50 -8.30
C LEU A 20 7.73 2.03 -8.86
N ILE A 21 6.83 2.98 -9.16
CA ILE A 21 5.52 2.67 -9.76
C ILE A 21 5.67 2.10 -11.16
N LEU A 22 6.45 2.76 -12.03
CA LEU A 22 6.68 2.31 -13.41
C LEU A 22 7.40 0.97 -13.48
N ALA A 23 8.21 0.65 -12.47
CA ALA A 23 8.79 -0.67 -12.39
C ALA A 23 7.67 -1.73 -12.31
N VAL A 24 6.63 -1.52 -11.50
CA VAL A 24 5.52 -2.48 -11.29
C VAL A 24 4.42 -2.38 -12.35
N ARG A 25 4.21 -1.19 -12.90
CA ARG A 25 3.23 -0.88 -13.95
C ARG A 25 3.92 -0.13 -15.10
N PRO A 26 4.73 -0.80 -15.93
CA PRO A 26 5.43 -0.16 -17.05
C PRO A 26 4.48 0.54 -18.04
N GLU A 27 3.26 0.05 -18.15
CA GLU A 27 2.19 0.59 -19.00
C GLU A 27 1.65 1.95 -18.52
N TRP A 28 2.06 2.43 -17.33
CA TRP A 28 1.75 3.78 -16.86
C TRP A 28 2.76 4.82 -17.39
N ALA A 29 3.77 4.42 -18.17
CA ALA A 29 4.71 5.33 -18.83
C ALA A 29 4.19 5.88 -20.18
N SER A 30 2.97 5.51 -20.58
CA SER A 30 2.37 5.91 -21.84
C SER A 30 1.90 7.38 -21.83
N ASP A 31 1.80 8.00 -23.01
CA ASP A 31 1.42 9.41 -23.15
C ASP A 31 -0.01 9.72 -22.64
N ASP A 32 -0.90 8.72 -22.62
CA ASP A 32 -2.26 8.81 -22.07
C ASP A 32 -2.32 8.64 -20.54
N SER A 33 -1.18 8.36 -19.88
CA SER A 33 -1.11 8.15 -18.44
C SER A 33 -0.79 9.42 -17.69
N LYS A 34 -1.57 9.70 -16.64
CA LYS A 34 -1.31 10.80 -15.71
C LYS A 34 -1.18 10.26 -14.30
N ILE A 35 0.07 10.00 -13.90
CA ILE A 35 0.38 9.51 -12.56
C ILE A 35 0.27 10.67 -11.57
N GLU A 36 -0.56 10.49 -10.55
CA GLU A 36 -0.67 11.42 -9.44
C GLU A 36 -0.42 10.70 -8.11
N PHE A 37 0.16 11.43 -7.16
CA PHE A 37 0.42 10.93 -5.81
C PHE A 37 -0.36 11.72 -4.78
N ALA A 38 -1.09 11.01 -3.91
CA ALA A 38 -1.70 11.57 -2.72
C ALA A 38 -0.98 11.03 -1.48
N ARG A 39 -0.48 11.93 -0.62
CA ARG A 39 0.18 11.54 0.62
C ARG A 39 -0.85 11.37 1.74
N PHE A 40 -0.76 10.27 2.48
CA PHE A 40 -1.49 10.11 3.73
C PHE A 40 -0.64 10.62 4.90
N THR A 41 -1.25 11.44 5.76
CA THR A 41 -0.56 12.12 6.87
C THR A 41 -0.84 11.50 8.24
N ASP A 42 -1.77 10.55 8.33
CA ASP A 42 -2.19 9.95 9.60
C ASP A 42 -1.18 8.93 10.18
N GLY A 43 -0.12 8.64 9.44
CA GLY A 43 0.95 7.75 9.87
C GLY A 43 2.01 8.47 10.71
N ILE A 44 2.39 7.87 11.85
CA ILE A 44 3.40 8.42 12.76
C ILE A 44 4.83 8.11 12.25
N THR A 45 5.06 6.93 11.67
CA THR A 45 6.41 6.37 11.49
C THR A 45 6.82 6.07 10.05
N ASN A 46 5.88 6.02 9.10
CA ASN A 46 6.13 5.62 7.71
C ASN A 46 5.58 6.66 6.75
N THR A 47 6.24 6.83 5.60
CA THR A 47 5.65 7.60 4.49
C THR A 47 4.74 6.68 3.69
N LEU A 48 3.47 7.08 3.55
CA LEU A 48 2.49 6.35 2.76
C LEU A 48 1.94 7.26 1.65
N LEU A 49 2.14 6.85 0.40
CA LEU A 49 1.63 7.53 -0.80
C LEU A 49 0.65 6.61 -1.53
N LYS A 50 -0.47 7.16 -1.99
CA LYS A 50 -1.35 6.55 -2.99
C LYS A 50 -0.97 7.07 -4.37
N ALA A 51 -0.50 6.17 -5.22
CA ALA A 51 -0.31 6.43 -6.64
C ALA A 51 -1.57 6.04 -7.41
N VAL A 52 -2.03 6.92 -8.30
CA VAL A 52 -3.15 6.68 -9.19
C VAL A 52 -2.78 7.05 -10.61
N ASN A 53 -3.31 6.34 -11.60
CA ASN A 53 -3.22 6.73 -13.00
C ASN A 53 -4.57 7.27 -13.47
N LYS A 54 -4.63 8.58 -13.72
CA LYS A 54 -5.81 9.23 -14.28
C LYS A 54 -5.78 9.14 -15.81
N LYS A 55 -6.08 7.97 -16.35
CA LYS A 55 -6.29 7.79 -17.79
C LYS A 55 -7.55 8.51 -18.24
N GLU A 56 -7.51 9.11 -19.42
CA GLU A 56 -8.70 9.74 -20.01
C GLU A 56 -9.81 8.71 -20.22
N GLY A 57 -11.04 9.07 -19.85
CA GLY A 57 -12.22 8.19 -19.94
C GLY A 57 -12.40 7.21 -18.80
N TRP A 58 -11.48 7.13 -17.83
CA TRP A 58 -11.67 6.26 -16.65
C TRP A 58 -12.56 6.92 -15.59
N THR A 59 -13.46 6.12 -15.03
CA THR A 59 -14.24 6.48 -13.83
C THR A 59 -13.35 6.47 -12.59
N LYS A 60 -13.80 7.15 -11.53
CA LYS A 60 -13.09 7.17 -10.25
C LYS A 60 -12.90 5.75 -9.68
N GLU A 61 -13.88 4.88 -9.89
CA GLU A 61 -13.87 3.49 -9.47
C GLU A 61 -12.76 2.69 -10.17
N GLN A 62 -12.60 2.89 -11.48
CA GLN A 62 -11.54 2.23 -12.25
C GLN A 62 -10.15 2.73 -11.82
N VAL A 63 -10.01 4.04 -11.58
CA VAL A 63 -8.77 4.63 -11.06
C VAL A 63 -8.42 4.08 -9.67
N ASP A 64 -9.41 3.97 -8.78
CA ASP A 64 -9.19 3.45 -7.42
C ASP A 64 -8.87 1.94 -7.41
N ALA A 65 -9.42 1.15 -8.34
CA ALA A 65 -9.14 -0.28 -8.46
C ALA A 65 -7.68 -0.56 -8.88
N GLU A 66 -7.10 0.33 -9.69
CA GLU A 66 -5.72 0.25 -10.14
C GLU A 66 -4.74 1.05 -9.25
N ALA A 67 -5.23 1.66 -8.17
CA ALA A 67 -4.39 2.45 -7.29
C ALA A 67 -3.38 1.59 -6.50
N ILE A 68 -2.17 2.12 -6.36
CA ILE A 68 -1.05 1.45 -5.68
C ILE A 68 -0.67 2.28 -4.44
N LEU A 69 -0.44 1.59 -3.32
CA LEU A 69 0.11 2.17 -2.11
C LEU A 69 1.63 1.95 -2.08
N LEU A 70 2.38 3.04 -1.97
CA LEU A 70 3.80 3.06 -1.70
C LEU A 70 4.00 3.35 -0.21
N ARG A 71 4.50 2.35 0.52
CA ARG A 71 4.89 2.48 1.91
C ARG A 71 6.41 2.46 2.00
N ALA A 72 6.98 3.59 2.38
CA ALA A 72 8.40 3.71 2.67
C ALA A 72 8.65 3.82 4.17
N TYR A 73 9.65 3.08 4.66
CA TYR A 73 10.00 3.03 6.07
C TYR A 73 10.72 4.33 6.48
N GLY A 74 10.29 4.94 7.59
CA GLY A 74 10.94 6.13 8.14
C GLY A 74 12.30 5.81 8.76
N SER A 75 13.20 6.80 8.81
CA SER A 75 14.51 6.69 9.47
C SER A 75 14.35 6.35 10.96
N GLY A 76 15.23 5.47 11.49
CA GLY A 76 15.27 5.12 12.92
C GLY A 76 14.31 4.00 13.38
N THR A 77 13.37 3.58 12.54
CA THR A 77 12.37 2.56 12.90
C THR A 77 12.88 1.11 12.77
N ALA A 78 13.98 0.90 12.03
CA ALA A 78 14.61 -0.42 11.85
C ALA A 78 15.26 -0.98 13.12
N VAL A 79 15.47 -0.14 14.15
CA VAL A 79 15.99 -0.58 15.46
C VAL A 79 14.94 -1.40 16.22
N LEU A 80 13.65 -1.18 15.95
CA LEU A 80 12.54 -1.82 16.66
C LEU A 80 11.77 -2.85 15.80
N ILE A 81 11.83 -2.72 14.46
CA ILE A 81 11.02 -3.53 13.54
C ILE A 81 11.91 -4.20 12.49
N ASP A 82 11.91 -5.53 12.48
CA ASP A 82 12.51 -6.33 11.41
C ASP A 82 11.65 -6.23 10.14
N ARG A 83 12.16 -5.48 9.16
CA ARG A 83 11.47 -5.19 7.89
C ARG A 83 11.38 -6.40 6.98
N GLU A 84 12.28 -7.36 7.11
CA GLU A 84 12.22 -8.61 6.35
C GLU A 84 11.05 -9.45 6.84
N ARG A 85 10.93 -9.61 8.17
CA ARG A 85 9.79 -10.30 8.80
C ARG A 85 8.46 -9.63 8.53
N GLU A 86 8.39 -8.30 8.59
CA GLU A 86 7.16 -7.55 8.25
C GLU A 86 6.69 -7.86 6.83
N ALA A 87 7.61 -7.85 5.86
CA ALA A 87 7.28 -8.13 4.48
C ALA A 87 6.92 -9.61 4.23
N GLN A 88 7.61 -10.54 4.90
CA GLN A 88 7.27 -11.98 4.86
C GLN A 88 5.88 -12.25 5.43
N ASN A 89 5.55 -11.64 6.57
CA ASN A 89 4.22 -11.75 7.17
C ASN A 89 3.14 -11.16 6.25
N HIS A 90 3.40 -9.99 5.64
CA HIS A 90 2.46 -9.42 4.67
C HIS A 90 2.24 -10.34 3.47
N GLU A 91 3.31 -10.92 2.90
CA GLU A 91 3.20 -11.87 1.79
C GLU A 91 2.40 -13.13 2.19
N LEU A 92 2.62 -13.67 3.40
CA LEU A 92 1.86 -14.80 3.93
C LEU A 92 0.37 -14.44 4.07
N LEU A 93 0.06 -13.35 4.75
CA LEU A 93 -1.32 -12.91 4.97
C LEU A 93 -2.03 -12.64 3.64
N TRP A 94 -1.35 -12.05 2.66
CA TRP A 94 -1.92 -11.86 1.33
C TRP A 94 -2.30 -13.20 0.67
N LYS A 95 -1.46 -14.24 0.76
CA LYS A 95 -1.78 -15.58 0.22
C LYS A 95 -3.02 -16.20 0.86
N HIS A 96 -3.30 -15.87 2.12
CA HIS A 96 -4.52 -16.25 2.83
C HIS A 96 -5.69 -15.29 2.61
N GLY A 97 -5.53 -14.29 1.74
CA GLY A 97 -6.53 -13.26 1.49
C GLY A 97 -6.73 -12.31 2.67
N LEU A 98 -5.84 -12.30 3.67
CA LEU A 98 -5.88 -11.53 4.92
C LEU A 98 -5.22 -10.15 4.82
N ALA A 99 -4.44 -9.91 3.76
CA ALA A 99 -3.79 -8.63 3.46
C ALA A 99 -3.94 -8.27 1.97
N PRO A 100 -3.87 -6.96 1.61
CA PRO A 100 -3.87 -6.56 0.21
C PRO A 100 -2.68 -7.13 -0.55
N GLU A 101 -2.88 -7.34 -1.86
CA GLU A 101 -1.88 -7.88 -2.77
C GLU A 101 -0.58 -7.09 -2.70
N LEU A 102 0.50 -7.82 -2.39
CA LEU A 102 1.85 -7.30 -2.38
C LEU A 102 2.42 -7.35 -3.80
N LEU A 103 2.59 -6.19 -4.42
CA LEU A 103 3.02 -6.08 -5.81
C LEU A 103 4.55 -6.18 -5.93
N ALA A 104 5.27 -5.52 -5.04
CA ALA A 104 6.74 -5.56 -5.00
C ALA A 104 7.29 -5.10 -3.66
N ARG A 105 8.54 -5.47 -3.39
CA ARG A 105 9.37 -4.93 -2.31
C ARG A 105 10.51 -4.12 -2.89
N PHE A 106 11.01 -3.14 -2.13
CA PHE A 106 12.17 -2.35 -2.50
C PHE A 106 13.03 -2.05 -1.26
N ASN A 107 14.22 -1.46 -1.44
CA ASN A 107 15.26 -1.40 -0.41
C ASN A 107 14.77 -0.84 0.94
N ASN A 108 13.86 0.13 0.91
CA ASN A 108 13.32 0.79 2.09
C ASN A 108 11.79 0.82 2.12
N GLY A 109 11.13 -0.20 1.57
CA GLY A 109 9.67 -0.25 1.60
C GLY A 109 9.01 -1.35 0.77
N MET A 110 7.72 -1.17 0.54
CA MET A 110 6.89 -2.10 -0.23
C MET A 110 5.79 -1.37 -1.01
N LEU A 111 5.33 -2.01 -2.08
CA LEU A 111 4.23 -1.60 -2.94
C LEU A 111 3.11 -2.63 -2.84
N TYR A 112 1.88 -2.19 -2.52
CA TYR A 112 0.72 -3.08 -2.42
C TYR A 112 -0.56 -2.40 -2.94
N ARG A 113 -1.57 -3.20 -3.30
CA ARG A 113 -2.86 -2.69 -3.80
C ARG A 113 -3.54 -1.78 -2.78
N TYR A 114 -4.15 -0.70 -3.27
CA TYR A 114 -5.08 0.09 -2.48
C TYR A 114 -6.38 -0.69 -2.23
N ILE A 115 -6.88 -0.66 -1.00
CA ILE A 115 -8.22 -1.17 -0.68
C ILE A 115 -9.16 0.03 -0.59
N LYS A 116 -10.16 0.05 -1.47
CA LYS A 116 -11.23 1.04 -1.40
C LYS A 116 -12.06 0.79 -0.14
N GLY A 117 -12.28 1.84 0.63
CA GLY A 117 -13.13 1.79 1.81
C GLY A 117 -13.05 3.08 2.63
N SER A 118 -13.84 3.14 3.68
CA SER A 118 -13.77 4.16 4.73
C SER A 118 -13.07 3.58 5.95
N VAL A 119 -12.24 4.40 6.61
CA VAL A 119 -11.62 4.02 7.88
C VAL A 119 -12.71 3.94 8.95
N THR A 120 -12.71 2.87 9.74
CA THR A 120 -13.63 2.68 10.85
C THR A 120 -13.40 3.73 11.94
N SER A 121 -14.47 4.34 12.44
CA SER A 121 -14.43 5.25 13.60
C SER A 121 -14.77 4.52 14.91
N PRO A 122 -14.43 5.10 16.09
CA PRO A 122 -14.86 4.54 17.37
C PRO A 122 -16.38 4.36 17.50
N ASP A 123 -17.17 5.22 16.84
CA ASP A 123 -18.63 5.13 16.85
C ASP A 123 -19.14 3.94 16.02
N ASP A 124 -18.45 3.60 14.93
CA ASP A 124 -18.75 2.43 14.10
C ASP A 124 -18.56 1.12 14.86
N LEU A 125 -17.55 1.04 15.74
CA LEU A 125 -17.29 -0.16 16.55
C LEU A 125 -18.38 -0.45 17.60
N ARG A 126 -19.32 0.48 17.83
CA ARG A 126 -20.50 0.22 18.66
C ARG A 126 -21.61 -0.51 17.91
N LYS A 127 -21.51 -0.62 16.59
CA LYS A 127 -22.51 -1.29 15.74
C LYS A 127 -22.23 -2.80 15.70
N PRO A 128 -23.19 -3.66 16.06
CA PRO A 128 -22.98 -5.11 16.13
C PRO A 128 -22.52 -5.78 14.85
N ASP A 129 -23.05 -5.35 13.72
CA ASP A 129 -22.64 -5.80 12.39
C ASP A 129 -21.16 -5.53 12.11
N ILE A 130 -20.63 -4.39 12.58
CA ILE A 130 -19.23 -4.01 12.35
C ILE A 130 -18.29 -4.76 13.29
N TYR A 131 -18.50 -4.72 14.62
CA TYR A 131 -17.54 -5.34 15.54
C TYR A 131 -17.52 -6.88 15.41
N CYS A 132 -18.66 -7.50 15.07
CA CYS A 132 -18.70 -8.94 14.82
C CYS A 132 -17.88 -9.30 13.57
N ALA A 133 -17.98 -8.51 12.50
CA ALA A 133 -17.16 -8.71 11.30
C ALA A 133 -15.66 -8.54 11.59
N VAL A 134 -15.28 -7.53 12.38
CA VAL A 134 -13.90 -7.34 12.84
C VAL A 134 -13.42 -8.54 13.66
N ALA A 135 -14.22 -9.02 14.62
CA ALA A 135 -13.88 -10.17 15.45
C ALA A 135 -13.69 -11.46 14.62
N GLY A 136 -14.55 -11.71 13.64
CA GLY A 136 -14.41 -12.83 12.71
C GLY A 136 -13.10 -12.76 11.94
N ARG A 137 -12.76 -11.58 11.42
CA ARG A 137 -11.51 -11.37 10.68
C ARG A 137 -10.26 -11.52 11.55
N LEU A 138 -10.33 -11.11 12.81
CA LEU A 138 -9.27 -11.34 13.80
C LEU A 138 -9.10 -12.83 14.13
N ALA A 139 -10.20 -13.59 14.20
CA ALA A 139 -10.14 -15.03 14.42
C ALA A 139 -9.43 -15.75 13.26
N GLU A 140 -9.68 -15.36 12.01
CA GLU A 140 -8.94 -15.86 10.84
C GLU A 140 -7.44 -15.56 10.94
N TRP A 141 -7.09 -14.33 11.36
CA TRP A 141 -5.71 -13.93 11.62
C TRP A 141 -5.03 -14.77 12.71
N HIS A 142 -5.73 -15.09 13.80
CA HIS A 142 -5.17 -15.92 14.88
C HIS A 142 -5.01 -17.40 14.50
N ALA A 143 -5.78 -17.88 13.53
CA ALA A 143 -5.78 -19.28 13.11
C ALA A 143 -4.80 -19.56 11.94
N THR A 144 -4.19 -18.52 11.37
CA THR A 144 -3.24 -18.60 10.24
C THR A 144 -1.80 -18.60 10.75
#